data_AF-A0AAE8F4K5-F1
#
_entry.id   AF-A0AAE8F4K5-F1
#
_cell.length_a   1.000
_cell.length_b   1.000
_cell.length_c   1.000
_cell.angle_alpha   90.00
_cell.angle_beta   90.00
_cell.angle_gamma   90.00
#
_symmetry.space_group_name_H-M   'P 1'
#
loop_
_entity.id
_entity.type
_entity.pdbx_description
1 polymer ?
#
loop_
_entity_poly.entity_id
_entity_poly.type
_entity_poly.pdbx_seq_one_letter_code
_entity_poly.pdbx_strand_id
1 'polypeptide(L)'
;MPKYTIEARSLNVVGVAGHDFWVLRDEQGKALAELHGLATDRQTGEALTIGTDEARHSLRAWNLALDGAYAASVGTDVSRSTFIEDNQQSRTVAIGDKDEILARWNTAVKAMPELNALNLNYPKYGFKVFGDTVNSNSAFRTLGELMSLPVEGFPGRIEPGLGNRMLPQERIEELRYREQPTEDREPERKPANDPTRYDHPDHALMQQIRKKIEGLNGSGHLHAADNDRISASVYSLAKQNNFSSVDEIALSQQTSAAAAGEKIFILQGASDNPAALRAYMPTKEAIQTPVEQSFEKVQTLQSSGSAQERAQQQSSHQIPEQEARQRTTVPSL
;
A
#
# COMPACT_ATOMS: atom_id res chain seq x y z
N MET A 1 21.62 -6.25 -9.05
CA MET A 1 20.16 -6.24 -8.84
C MET A 1 19.63 -4.91 -9.35
N PRO A 2 18.47 -4.90 -10.02
CA PRO A 2 17.78 -3.66 -10.35
C PRO A 2 17.53 -2.84 -9.07
N LYS A 3 17.76 -1.52 -9.09
CA LYS A 3 17.68 -0.68 -7.89
C LYS A 3 16.78 0.53 -8.10
N TYR A 4 15.86 0.74 -7.17
CA TYR A 4 15.06 1.96 -7.10
C TYR A 4 15.90 3.11 -6.55
N THR A 5 15.53 4.35 -6.88
CA THR A 5 16.27 5.53 -6.43
C THR A 5 15.35 6.65 -5.97
N ILE A 6 15.83 7.42 -4.99
CA ILE A 6 15.26 8.73 -4.64
C ILE A 6 16.27 9.81 -5.02
N GLU A 7 15.85 10.75 -5.85
CA GLU A 7 16.64 11.90 -6.28
C GLU A 7 16.15 13.18 -5.60
N ALA A 8 17.08 14.00 -5.14
CA ALA A 8 16.81 15.42 -4.93
C ALA A 8 16.99 16.15 -6.27
N ARG A 9 16.10 17.08 -6.60
CA ARG A 9 16.20 17.95 -7.78
C ARG A 9 15.90 19.40 -7.42
N SER A 10 16.48 20.33 -8.16
CA SER A 10 16.21 21.76 -8.01
C SER A 10 15.76 22.37 -9.35
N LEU A 11 14.50 22.82 -9.38
CA LEU A 11 13.94 23.57 -10.49
C LEU A 11 14.37 25.04 -10.40
N ASN A 12 14.79 25.62 -11.52
CA ASN A 12 15.06 27.05 -11.58
C ASN A 12 13.75 27.83 -11.63
N VAL A 13 13.52 28.74 -10.69
CA VAL A 13 12.31 29.57 -10.71
C VAL A 13 12.61 30.97 -11.24
N VAL A 14 13.39 31.77 -10.49
CA VAL A 14 13.79 33.13 -10.89
C VAL A 14 15.24 33.37 -10.48
N GLY A 15 16.08 33.73 -11.44
CA GLY A 15 17.50 33.98 -11.22
C GLY A 15 18.23 32.73 -10.74
N VAL A 16 18.75 32.77 -9.50
CA VAL A 16 19.43 31.65 -8.83
C VAL A 16 18.55 30.95 -7.79
N ALA A 17 17.30 31.40 -7.61
CA ALA A 17 16.39 30.79 -6.65
C ALA A 17 15.92 29.40 -7.12
N GLY A 18 16.06 28.41 -6.24
CA GLY A 18 15.68 27.02 -6.48
C GLY A 18 14.36 26.64 -5.82
N HIS A 19 13.54 25.85 -6.52
CA HIS A 19 12.46 25.06 -5.95
C HIS A 19 12.92 23.61 -5.88
N ASP A 20 13.18 23.12 -4.68
CA ASP A 20 13.70 21.77 -4.48
C ASP A 20 12.57 20.77 -4.28
N PHE A 21 12.75 19.58 -4.84
CA PHE A 21 11.75 18.51 -4.80
C PHE A 21 12.39 17.13 -4.88
N TRP A 22 11.62 16.11 -4.52
CA TRP A 22 12.07 14.72 -4.51
C TRP A 22 11.46 13.96 -5.69
N VAL A 23 12.24 13.06 -6.31
CA VAL A 23 11.76 12.18 -7.39
C VAL A 23 12.05 10.74 -7.04
N LEU A 24 11.02 9.90 -7.14
CA LEU A 24 11.11 8.45 -7.05
C LEU A 24 11.30 7.86 -8.45
N ARG A 25 12.29 6.98 -8.62
CA ARG A 25 12.47 6.21 -9.87
C ARG A 25 12.53 4.72 -9.62
N ASP A 26 12.01 3.96 -10.58
CA ASP A 26 12.14 2.51 -10.64
C ASP A 26 13.54 2.07 -11.08
N GLU A 27 13.73 0.77 -11.19
CA GLU A 27 15.01 0.18 -11.58
C GLU A 27 15.45 0.45 -13.01
N GLN A 28 14.55 0.88 -13.89
CA GLN A 28 14.85 1.32 -15.25
C GLN A 28 15.13 2.83 -15.30
N GLY A 29 15.07 3.53 -14.16
CA GLY A 29 15.24 4.97 -14.08
C GLY A 29 14.00 5.76 -14.51
N LYS A 30 12.86 5.10 -14.74
CA LYS A 30 11.59 5.77 -15.04
C LYS A 30 11.08 6.43 -13.76
N ALA A 31 10.68 7.71 -13.88
CA ALA A 31 10.11 8.43 -12.76
C ALA A 31 8.70 7.89 -12.44
N LEU A 32 8.49 7.53 -11.18
CA LEU A 32 7.21 7.02 -10.67
C LEU A 32 6.38 8.11 -10.01
N ALA A 33 7.05 9.04 -9.31
CA ALA A 33 6.38 10.11 -8.57
C ALA A 33 7.32 11.25 -8.19
N GLU A 34 6.72 12.39 -7.82
CA GLU A 34 7.41 13.58 -7.30
C GLU A 34 6.78 14.01 -5.97
N LEU A 35 7.59 14.38 -4.97
CA LEU A 35 7.11 15.05 -3.75
C LEU A 35 7.55 16.51 -3.73
N HIS A 36 6.58 17.40 -3.53
CA HIS A 36 6.78 18.84 -3.52
C HIS A 36 6.17 19.49 -2.28
N GLY A 37 6.70 20.66 -1.89
CA GLY A 37 5.91 21.67 -1.22
C GLY A 37 5.52 22.77 -2.19
N LEU A 38 4.23 22.95 -2.47
CA LEU A 38 3.75 23.97 -3.40
C LEU A 38 2.90 25.00 -2.68
N ALA A 39 2.95 26.23 -3.19
CA ALA A 39 1.89 27.18 -2.87
C ALA A 39 0.58 26.61 -3.42
N THR A 40 -0.49 26.67 -2.65
CA THR A 40 -1.79 26.12 -3.04
C THR A 40 -2.86 27.13 -2.74
N ASP A 41 -3.63 27.47 -3.75
CA ASP A 41 -4.78 28.36 -3.63
C ASP A 41 -5.82 27.72 -2.69
N ARG A 42 -6.19 28.43 -1.63
CA ARG A 42 -7.15 27.94 -0.64
C ARG A 42 -8.56 27.78 -1.18
N GLN A 43 -8.93 28.54 -2.20
CA GLN A 43 -10.25 28.54 -2.80
C GLN A 43 -10.37 27.48 -3.89
N THR A 44 -9.39 27.39 -4.79
CA THR A 44 -9.45 26.45 -5.92
C THR A 44 -8.79 25.11 -5.63
N GLY A 45 -7.89 25.05 -4.64
CA GLY A 45 -7.05 23.89 -4.39
C GLY A 45 -5.92 23.70 -5.40
N GLU A 46 -5.75 24.63 -6.33
CA GLU A 46 -4.74 24.53 -7.38
C GLU A 46 -3.34 24.86 -6.87
N ALA A 47 -2.37 24.06 -7.31
CA ALA A 47 -0.97 24.25 -6.98
C ALA A 47 -0.31 25.33 -7.85
N LEU A 48 0.60 26.07 -7.25
CA LEU A 48 1.42 27.11 -7.84
C LEU A 48 2.87 26.84 -7.42
N THR A 49 3.81 26.92 -8.37
CA THR A 49 5.24 26.76 -8.07
C THR A 49 5.71 27.78 -7.04
N ILE A 50 5.26 29.03 -7.17
CA ILE A 50 5.53 30.12 -6.22
C ILE A 50 4.24 30.92 -5.99
N GLY A 51 3.88 31.10 -4.71
CA GLY A 51 2.73 31.89 -4.32
C GLY A 51 2.97 33.41 -4.42
N THR A 52 1.94 34.15 -4.79
CA THR A 52 1.96 35.62 -4.93
C THR A 52 1.10 36.36 -3.90
N ASP A 53 0.31 35.64 -3.11
CA ASP A 53 -0.60 36.17 -2.08
C ASP A 53 -0.55 35.26 -0.84
N GLU A 54 -0.02 35.80 0.26
CA GLU A 54 0.20 35.05 1.51
C GLU A 54 -1.11 34.74 2.26
N ALA A 55 -2.15 35.55 2.10
CA ALA A 55 -3.44 35.30 2.74
C ALA A 55 -4.23 34.24 1.95
N ARG A 56 -4.08 34.23 0.63
CA ARG A 56 -4.78 33.31 -0.28
C ARG A 56 -4.10 31.96 -0.44
N HIS A 57 -2.78 31.88 -0.35
CA HIS A 57 -2.04 30.66 -0.61
C HIS A 57 -1.54 29.98 0.67
N SER A 58 -1.80 28.69 0.78
CA SER A 58 -1.14 27.82 1.77
C SER A 58 0.08 27.13 1.19
N LEU A 59 1.06 26.82 2.03
CA LEU A 59 2.02 25.76 1.73
C LEU A 59 1.33 24.40 1.93
N ARG A 60 1.38 23.55 0.90
CA ARG A 60 0.94 22.16 0.99
C ARG A 60 1.98 21.21 0.41
N ALA A 61 2.06 20.03 0.99
CA ALA A 61 2.78 18.88 0.45
C ALA A 61 1.93 18.20 -0.64
N TRP A 62 2.56 17.89 -1.77
CA TRP A 62 1.95 17.27 -2.94
C TRP A 62 2.71 16.01 -3.34
N ASN A 63 1.96 14.95 -3.67
CA ASN A 63 2.47 13.73 -4.29
C ASN A 63 1.96 13.67 -5.74
N LEU A 64 2.83 13.94 -6.71
CA LEU A 64 2.50 13.89 -8.12
C LEU A 64 2.86 12.50 -8.66
N ALA A 65 1.88 11.61 -8.78
CA ALA A 65 2.09 10.28 -9.34
C ALA A 65 2.27 10.34 -10.86
N LEU A 66 3.40 9.85 -11.39
CA LEU A 66 3.72 9.84 -12.82
C LEU A 66 3.48 8.48 -13.48
N ASP A 67 3.33 7.43 -12.69
CA ASP A 67 3.07 6.07 -13.13
C ASP A 67 1.71 5.56 -12.62
N GLY A 68 0.98 4.83 -13.47
CA GLY A 68 -0.35 4.33 -13.15
C GLY A 68 -0.38 3.26 -12.06
N ALA A 69 0.61 2.37 -12.01
CA ALA A 69 0.68 1.36 -10.95
C ALA A 69 1.05 1.99 -9.61
N TYR A 70 1.97 2.97 -9.63
CA TYR A 70 2.26 3.76 -8.44
C TYR A 70 1.03 4.55 -7.96
N ALA A 71 0.34 5.27 -8.86
CA ALA A 71 -0.84 6.06 -8.54
C ALA A 71 -1.94 5.21 -7.86
N ALA A 72 -2.21 4.02 -8.42
CA ALA A 72 -3.13 3.05 -7.85
C ALA A 72 -2.69 2.59 -6.44
N SER A 73 -1.38 2.37 -6.21
CA SER A 73 -0.86 1.89 -4.93
C SER A 73 -1.02 2.89 -3.78
N VAL A 74 -1.13 4.19 -4.08
CA VAL A 74 -1.31 5.26 -3.07
C VAL A 74 -2.69 5.91 -3.14
N GLY A 75 -3.61 5.37 -3.96
CA GLY A 75 -4.99 5.86 -4.06
C GLY A 75 -5.12 7.27 -4.64
N THR A 76 -4.29 7.61 -5.63
CA THR A 76 -4.33 8.91 -6.32
C THR A 76 -4.43 8.76 -7.83
N ASP A 77 -4.78 9.83 -8.53
CA ASP A 77 -4.81 9.86 -9.98
C ASP A 77 -3.41 10.12 -10.56
N VAL A 78 -3.16 9.63 -11.77
CA VAL A 78 -1.93 9.95 -12.50
C VAL A 78 -1.91 11.44 -12.82
N SER A 79 -0.85 12.12 -12.37
CA SER A 79 -0.57 13.51 -12.69
C SER A 79 -0.35 13.68 -14.19
N ARG A 80 -0.92 14.76 -14.73
CA ARG A 80 -0.74 15.16 -16.14
C ARG A 80 0.45 16.10 -16.35
N SER A 81 1.07 16.53 -15.26
CA SER A 81 2.21 17.45 -15.27
C SER A 81 3.33 16.92 -14.38
N THR A 82 4.55 17.33 -14.71
CA THR A 82 5.80 16.95 -14.05
C THR A 82 6.66 18.19 -13.92
N PHE A 83 7.42 18.28 -12.83
CA PHE A 83 8.44 19.31 -12.63
C PHE A 83 9.83 18.84 -13.08
N ILE A 84 9.98 17.62 -13.59
CA ILE A 84 11.25 17.09 -14.08
C ILE A 84 11.60 17.74 -15.42
N GLU A 85 12.78 18.36 -15.49
CA GLU A 85 13.37 18.88 -16.72
C GLU A 85 14.82 18.37 -16.90
N ASP A 86 15.27 18.25 -18.15
CA ASP A 86 16.55 17.62 -18.51
C ASP A 86 17.79 18.33 -17.94
N ASN A 87 17.74 19.66 -17.76
CA ASN A 87 18.89 20.48 -17.37
C ASN A 87 18.88 20.93 -15.91
N GLN A 88 18.08 20.28 -15.07
CA GLN A 88 18.04 20.57 -13.63
C GLN A 88 19.27 20.05 -12.91
N GLN A 89 19.66 20.75 -11.85
CA GLN A 89 20.57 20.12 -10.90
C GLN A 89 19.82 18.99 -10.20
N SER A 90 20.42 17.81 -10.18
CA SER A 90 19.88 16.64 -9.52
C SER A 90 20.98 15.85 -8.83
N ARG A 91 20.60 15.09 -7.81
CA ARG A 91 21.48 14.16 -7.11
C ARG A 91 20.67 12.97 -6.64
N THR A 92 21.14 11.77 -6.93
CA THR A 92 20.63 10.56 -6.31
C THR A 92 21.05 10.51 -4.85
N VAL A 93 20.07 10.46 -3.94
CA VAL A 93 20.27 10.53 -2.49
C VAL A 93 20.13 9.16 -1.83
N ALA A 94 19.24 8.31 -2.35
CA ALA A 94 19.12 6.93 -1.92
C ALA A 94 19.03 5.98 -3.11
N ILE A 95 19.63 4.80 -2.95
CA ILE A 95 19.63 3.71 -3.93
C ILE A 95 19.48 2.41 -3.14
N GLY A 96 18.44 1.63 -3.44
CA GLY A 96 18.14 0.41 -2.69
C GLY A 96 17.29 -0.56 -3.48
N ASP A 97 16.85 -1.62 -2.81
CA ASP A 97 15.77 -2.44 -3.34
C ASP A 97 14.43 -1.68 -3.33
N LYS A 98 13.44 -2.26 -4.00
CA LYS A 98 12.12 -1.67 -4.17
C LYS A 98 11.46 -1.38 -2.83
N ASP A 99 11.48 -2.34 -1.92
CA ASP A 99 10.68 -2.29 -0.69
C ASP A 99 11.27 -1.25 0.27
N GLU A 100 12.60 -1.19 0.41
CA GLU A 100 13.26 -0.17 1.22
C GLU A 100 12.98 1.24 0.69
N ILE A 101 13.16 1.47 -0.61
CA ILE A 101 13.00 2.79 -1.22
C ILE A 101 11.54 3.25 -1.19
N LEU A 102 10.59 2.35 -1.48
CA LEU A 102 9.17 2.66 -1.36
C LEU A 102 8.75 2.88 0.09
N ALA A 103 9.31 2.15 1.05
CA ALA A 103 9.02 2.36 2.48
C ALA A 103 9.46 3.77 2.93
N ARG A 104 10.68 4.20 2.56
CA ARG A 104 11.15 5.58 2.82
C ARG A 104 10.18 6.59 2.21
N TRP A 105 9.91 6.48 0.91
CA TRP A 105 9.03 7.39 0.18
C TRP A 105 7.61 7.46 0.76
N ASN A 106 7.00 6.30 1.01
CA ASN A 106 5.63 6.21 1.50
C ASN A 106 5.49 6.73 2.94
N THR A 107 6.55 6.71 3.75
CA THR A 107 6.52 7.40 5.05
C THR A 107 6.27 8.90 4.90
N ALA A 108 6.94 9.56 3.94
CA ALA A 108 6.68 10.98 3.67
C ALA A 108 5.27 11.21 3.10
N VAL A 109 4.80 10.36 2.18
CA VAL A 109 3.43 10.42 1.63
C VAL A 109 2.37 10.29 2.74
N LYS A 110 2.54 9.32 3.66
CA LYS A 110 1.63 9.10 4.79
C LYS A 110 1.56 10.28 5.77
N ALA A 111 2.63 11.07 5.88
CA ALA A 111 2.67 12.26 6.72
C ALA A 111 2.03 13.50 6.06
N MET A 112 1.81 13.49 4.74
CA MET A 112 1.28 14.65 4.01
C MET A 112 -0.06 15.19 4.54
N PRO A 113 -1.04 14.36 4.96
CA PRO A 113 -2.27 14.88 5.56
C PRO A 113 -2.01 15.73 6.81
N GLU A 114 -1.05 15.35 7.66
CA GLU A 114 -0.65 16.13 8.84
C GLU A 114 0.04 17.43 8.44
N LEU A 115 0.97 17.37 7.48
CA LEU A 115 1.63 18.57 6.92
C LEU A 115 0.61 19.57 6.35
N ASN A 116 -0.38 19.07 5.62
CA ASN A 116 -1.41 19.89 4.97
C ASN A 116 -2.43 20.45 5.97
N ALA A 117 -2.69 19.74 7.08
CA ALA A 117 -3.58 20.19 8.14
C ALA A 117 -3.04 21.40 8.91
N LEU A 118 -1.70 21.59 8.95
CA LEU A 118 -1.08 22.79 9.53
C LEU A 118 -1.55 24.08 8.84
N ASN A 119 -1.96 23.97 7.58
CA ASN A 119 -2.54 25.05 6.81
C ASN A 119 -1.66 26.32 6.76
N LEU A 120 -0.33 26.13 6.75
CA LEU A 120 0.66 27.19 6.83
C LEU A 120 0.50 28.19 5.68
N ASN A 121 0.64 29.49 5.96
CA ASN A 121 0.64 30.51 4.90
C ASN A 121 1.90 30.36 4.03
N TYR A 122 1.73 30.47 2.71
CA TYR A 122 2.86 30.48 1.79
C TYR A 122 3.38 31.92 1.65
N PRO A 123 4.65 32.22 2.01
CA PRO A 123 5.20 33.56 1.90
C PRO A 123 5.13 34.08 0.47
N LYS A 124 4.77 35.35 0.30
CA LYS A 124 4.75 35.97 -1.03
C LYS A 124 6.13 35.87 -1.69
N TYR A 125 6.17 35.35 -2.92
CA TYR A 125 7.38 35.01 -3.68
C TYR A 125 8.32 33.98 -3.02
N GLY A 126 7.82 33.26 -2.01
CA GLY A 126 8.55 32.18 -1.35
C GLY A 126 9.57 32.64 -0.31
N PHE A 127 9.60 33.90 0.14
CA PHE A 127 10.47 34.32 1.23
C PHE A 127 9.84 35.43 2.09
N LYS A 128 10.29 35.52 3.35
CA LYS A 128 9.98 36.66 4.22
C LYS A 128 11.18 37.58 4.34
N VAL A 129 10.92 38.89 4.37
CA VAL A 129 11.96 39.92 4.61
C VAL A 129 12.35 39.98 6.09
N PHE A 130 11.43 39.58 6.99
CA PHE A 130 11.64 39.51 8.43
C PHE A 130 11.12 38.19 8.99
N GLY A 131 11.90 37.54 9.87
CA GLY A 131 11.56 36.27 10.51
C GLY A 131 11.82 35.03 9.65
N ASP A 132 11.47 33.87 10.19
CA ASP A 132 11.73 32.59 9.54
C ASP A 132 10.85 32.37 8.31
N THR A 133 11.48 31.93 7.22
CA THR A 133 10.79 31.55 5.99
C THR A 133 10.41 30.07 6.06
N VAL A 134 9.11 29.76 6.07
CA VAL A 134 8.59 28.40 5.86
C VAL A 134 7.88 28.37 4.50
N ASN A 135 8.42 27.61 3.54
CA ASN A 135 7.99 27.62 2.13
C ASN A 135 8.19 26.24 1.47
N SER A 136 8.26 26.20 0.13
CA SER A 136 8.54 24.98 -0.64
C SER A 136 9.81 24.24 -0.21
N ASN A 137 10.91 24.94 0.05
CA ASN A 137 12.17 24.30 0.41
C ASN A 137 12.17 23.82 1.88
N SER A 138 11.34 24.43 2.74
CA SER A 138 11.05 23.87 4.07
C SER A 138 10.28 22.56 3.98
N ALA A 139 9.35 22.45 3.02
CA ALA A 139 8.67 21.19 2.75
C ALA A 139 9.61 20.14 2.17
N PHE A 140 10.47 20.52 1.22
CA PHE A 140 11.54 19.66 0.70
C PHE A 140 12.38 19.07 1.84
N ARG A 141 12.82 19.92 2.77
CA ARG A 141 13.54 19.49 3.97
C ARG A 141 12.72 18.52 4.82
N THR A 142 11.50 18.90 5.20
CA THR A 142 10.65 18.06 6.07
C THR A 142 10.38 16.70 5.43
N LEU A 143 10.08 16.65 4.13
CA LEU A 143 9.87 15.40 3.40
C LEU A 143 11.15 14.55 3.35
N GLY A 144 12.32 15.16 3.12
CA GLY A 144 13.60 14.46 3.14
C GLY A 144 13.91 13.84 4.51
N GLU A 145 13.72 14.60 5.59
CA GLU A 145 13.93 14.11 6.95
C GLU A 145 12.93 13.00 7.32
N LEU A 146 11.66 13.10 6.88
CA LEU A 146 10.66 12.03 7.03
C LEU A 146 11.07 10.74 6.30
N MET A 147 11.77 10.83 5.18
CA MET A 147 12.32 9.68 4.47
C MET A 147 13.65 9.18 5.07
N SER A 148 14.15 9.80 6.14
CA SER A 148 15.51 9.60 6.68
C SER A 148 16.59 9.76 5.61
N LEU A 149 16.47 10.80 4.79
CA LEU A 149 17.43 11.16 3.77
C LEU A 149 18.25 12.38 4.18
N PRO A 150 19.53 12.48 3.81
CA PRO A 150 20.29 13.71 3.98
C PRO A 150 19.67 14.82 3.13
N VAL A 151 19.47 15.97 3.75
CA VAL A 151 18.95 17.18 3.11
C VAL A 151 20.11 18.17 2.98
N GLU A 152 20.54 18.42 1.74
CA GLU A 152 21.58 19.40 1.45
C GLU A 152 21.13 20.26 0.28
N GLY A 153 21.54 21.53 0.31
CA GLY A 153 21.26 22.49 -0.75
C GLY A 153 22.08 22.23 -2.02
N PHE A 154 21.66 22.86 -3.10
CA PHE A 154 22.29 22.77 -4.41
C PHE A 154 23.35 23.86 -4.59
N PRO A 155 24.58 23.52 -5.05
CA PRO A 155 25.64 24.51 -5.25
C PRO A 155 25.20 25.67 -6.15
N GLY A 156 25.41 26.90 -5.68
CA GLY A 156 25.08 28.12 -6.40
C GLY A 156 23.59 28.48 -6.43
N ARG A 157 22.74 27.76 -5.69
CA ARG A 157 21.31 28.10 -5.52
C ARG A 157 21.07 28.91 -4.26
N ILE A 158 20.07 29.79 -4.34
CA ILE A 158 19.47 30.42 -3.16
C ILE A 158 18.20 29.64 -2.84
N GLU A 159 18.16 29.05 -1.66
CA GLU A 159 17.07 28.15 -1.23
C GLU A 159 16.46 28.65 0.08
N PRO A 160 15.69 29.76 0.05
CA PRO A 160 15.07 30.30 1.26
C PRO A 160 14.22 29.22 1.91
N GLY A 161 14.23 29.15 3.23
CA GLY A 161 13.44 28.17 3.99
C GLY A 161 14.03 26.76 4.06
N LEU A 162 15.13 26.44 3.37
CA LEU A 162 15.81 25.14 3.52
C LEU A 162 16.35 24.90 4.94
N GLY A 163 16.60 25.97 5.71
CA GLY A 163 16.95 25.88 7.13
C GLY A 163 15.78 25.54 8.06
N ASN A 164 14.54 25.64 7.57
CA ASN A 164 13.31 25.53 8.36
C ASN A 164 12.50 24.29 7.98
N ARG A 165 11.50 23.98 8.80
CA ARG A 165 10.65 22.80 8.66
C ARG A 165 9.17 23.18 8.71
N MET A 166 8.32 22.34 8.14
CA MET A 166 6.88 22.43 8.34
C MET A 166 6.46 21.93 9.72
N LEU A 167 7.13 20.89 10.23
CA LEU A 167 6.87 20.29 11.55
C LEU A 167 8.03 20.56 12.52
N PRO A 168 7.76 20.57 13.84
CA PRO A 168 8.80 20.51 14.86
C PRO A 168 9.69 19.27 14.66
N GLN A 169 10.97 19.39 15.01
CA GLN A 169 11.94 18.31 14.80
C GLN A 169 11.54 17.04 15.56
N GLU A 170 11.03 17.18 16.79
CA GLU A 170 10.58 16.06 17.62
C GLU A 170 9.49 15.25 16.91
N ARG A 171 8.54 15.96 16.28
CA ARG A 171 7.46 15.31 15.52
C ARG A 171 7.97 14.63 14.26
N ILE A 172 8.96 15.21 13.58
CA ILE A 172 9.62 14.54 12.46
C ILE A 172 10.35 13.28 12.92
N GLU A 173 11.04 13.31 14.07
CA GLU A 173 11.72 12.13 14.62
C GLU A 173 10.76 10.99 14.99
N GLU A 174 9.53 11.30 15.38
CA GLU A 174 8.46 10.32 15.62
C GLU A 174 7.96 9.69 14.32
N LEU A 175 7.82 10.50 13.27
CA LEU A 175 7.19 10.10 12.01
C LEU A 175 8.17 9.54 10.97
N ARG A 176 9.47 9.90 11.06
CA ARG A 176 10.48 9.55 10.06
C ARG A 176 10.62 8.04 9.89
N TYR A 177 11.02 7.64 8.69
CA TYR A 177 11.42 6.29 8.37
C TYR A 177 12.52 5.85 9.35
N ARG A 178 12.32 4.72 10.03
CA ARG A 178 13.36 4.09 10.84
C ARG A 178 13.72 2.78 10.18
N GLU A 179 14.99 2.65 9.83
CA GLU A 179 15.51 1.39 9.34
C GLU A 179 15.43 0.37 10.47
N GLN A 180 14.59 -0.65 10.29
CA GLN A 180 14.55 -1.77 11.22
C GLN A 180 15.83 -2.60 11.00
N PRO A 181 16.54 -3.00 12.09
CA PRO A 181 17.75 -3.83 11.99
C PRO A 181 17.47 -5.05 11.11
N THR A 182 18.42 -5.48 10.28
CA THR A 182 18.26 -6.64 9.40
C THR A 182 17.94 -7.97 10.11
N GLU A 183 18.15 -8.05 11.44
CA GLU A 183 17.70 -9.19 12.26
C GLU A 183 16.22 -9.10 12.66
N ASP A 184 15.67 -7.88 12.69
CA ASP A 184 14.23 -7.58 12.86
C ASP A 184 13.55 -7.20 11.52
N ARG A 185 14.29 -7.23 10.40
CA ARG A 185 13.71 -7.30 9.05
C ARG A 185 13.14 -8.68 8.86
N GLU A 186 12.06 -8.94 9.58
CA GLU A 186 10.99 -9.60 8.87
C GLU A 186 10.54 -8.63 7.79
N PRO A 187 10.70 -8.99 6.50
CA PRO A 187 10.23 -8.15 5.41
C PRO A 187 8.78 -7.86 5.74
N GLU A 188 8.38 -6.58 5.74
CA GLU A 188 7.02 -6.10 5.93
C GLU A 188 6.07 -7.29 5.89
N ARG A 189 5.80 -7.89 7.06
CA ARG A 189 5.00 -9.12 7.12
C ARG A 189 3.61 -8.65 6.71
N LYS A 190 3.34 -8.62 5.40
CA LYS A 190 2.25 -9.41 4.84
C LYS A 190 2.09 -10.56 5.84
N PRO A 191 1.00 -10.59 6.63
CA PRO A 191 0.91 -11.47 7.79
C PRO A 191 1.45 -12.82 7.35
N ALA A 192 2.18 -13.58 8.19
CA ALA A 192 2.91 -14.78 7.77
C ALA A 192 2.08 -15.80 6.93
N ASN A 193 0.78 -15.57 6.83
CA ASN A 193 -0.26 -16.21 6.05
C ASN A 193 -0.84 -15.40 4.85
N ASP A 194 -0.13 -14.43 4.26
CA ASP A 194 -0.59 -13.73 3.05
C ASP A 194 -0.36 -14.64 1.82
N PRO A 195 -1.43 -15.01 1.11
CA PRO A 195 -1.36 -15.98 0.01
C PRO A 195 -0.74 -15.41 -1.27
N THR A 196 -0.44 -14.11 -1.34
CA THR A 196 0.25 -13.51 -2.49
C THR A 196 1.77 -13.76 -2.47
N ARG A 197 2.33 -14.25 -1.36
CA ARG A 197 3.76 -14.57 -1.24
C ARG A 197 4.10 -15.91 -1.89
N TYR A 198 5.22 -15.99 -2.61
CA TYR A 198 5.65 -17.22 -3.29
C TYR A 198 5.90 -18.42 -2.37
N ASP A 199 6.28 -18.15 -1.12
CA ASP A 199 6.56 -19.16 -0.08
C ASP A 199 5.30 -19.58 0.71
N HIS A 200 4.14 -19.00 0.40
CA HIS A 200 2.89 -19.35 1.06
C HIS A 200 2.32 -20.67 0.53
N PRO A 201 1.82 -21.59 1.38
CA PRO A 201 1.24 -22.85 0.93
C PRO A 201 0.07 -22.67 -0.05
N ASP A 202 -0.76 -21.64 0.16
CA ASP A 202 -1.87 -21.30 -0.73
C ASP A 202 -1.47 -20.35 -1.90
N HIS A 203 -0.17 -20.12 -2.16
CA HIS A 203 0.27 -19.24 -3.25
C HIS A 203 -0.28 -19.66 -4.61
N ALA A 204 -0.20 -20.96 -4.89
CA ALA A 204 -0.68 -21.53 -6.15
C ALA A 204 -2.19 -21.28 -6.33
N LEU A 205 -2.98 -21.43 -5.26
CA LEU A 205 -4.41 -21.18 -5.25
C LEU A 205 -4.73 -19.71 -5.53
N MET A 206 -4.01 -18.78 -4.88
CA MET A 206 -4.21 -17.35 -5.10
C MET A 206 -3.87 -16.92 -6.53
N GLN A 207 -2.78 -17.46 -7.09
CA GLN A 207 -2.40 -17.20 -8.48
C GLN A 207 -3.43 -17.77 -9.47
N GLN A 208 -3.96 -18.98 -9.20
CA GLN A 208 -5.03 -19.58 -10.00
C GLN A 208 -6.29 -18.70 -10.01
N ILE A 209 -6.69 -18.17 -8.86
CA ILE A 209 -7.85 -17.28 -8.72
C ILE A 209 -7.62 -15.98 -9.49
N ARG A 210 -6.48 -15.30 -9.27
CA ARG A 210 -6.15 -14.03 -9.95
C ARG A 210 -6.23 -14.15 -11.47
N LYS A 211 -5.57 -15.16 -12.02
CA LYS A 211 -5.57 -15.42 -13.47
C LYS A 211 -6.98 -15.64 -14.02
N LYS A 212 -7.85 -16.33 -13.28
CA LYS A 212 -9.24 -16.58 -13.69
C LYS A 212 -10.09 -15.31 -13.62
N ILE A 213 -9.94 -14.50 -12.57
CA ILE A 213 -10.62 -13.21 -12.44
C ILE A 213 -10.21 -12.24 -13.55
N GLU A 214 -8.91 -12.16 -13.86
CA GLU A 214 -8.41 -11.35 -14.99
C GLU A 214 -9.05 -11.76 -16.32
N GLY A 215 -9.26 -13.05 -16.54
CA GLY A 215 -9.94 -13.58 -17.73
C GLY A 215 -11.42 -13.18 -17.84
N LEU A 216 -12.06 -12.73 -16.75
CA LEU A 216 -13.46 -12.32 -16.72
C LEU A 216 -13.68 -10.81 -16.95
N ASN A 217 -12.60 -10.01 -17.05
CA ASN A 217 -12.70 -8.56 -17.28
C ASN A 217 -13.43 -8.19 -18.60
N GLY A 218 -13.42 -9.08 -19.59
CA GLY A 218 -14.14 -8.89 -20.86
C GLY A 218 -15.66 -9.08 -20.78
N SER A 219 -16.20 -9.47 -19.62
CA SER A 219 -17.64 -9.74 -19.44
C SER A 219 -18.53 -8.50 -19.35
N GLY A 220 -17.95 -7.32 -19.09
CA GLY A 220 -18.69 -6.08 -18.84
C GLY A 220 -19.29 -5.96 -17.43
N HIS A 221 -19.11 -6.97 -16.58
CA HIS A 221 -19.62 -6.99 -15.20
C HIS A 221 -18.53 -6.78 -14.15
N LEU A 222 -17.26 -6.99 -14.51
CA LEU A 222 -16.10 -6.80 -13.63
C LEU A 222 -15.16 -5.76 -14.26
N HIS A 223 -14.56 -4.92 -13.42
CA HIS A 223 -13.55 -3.96 -13.84
C HIS A 223 -12.17 -4.41 -13.36
N ALA A 224 -11.14 -4.21 -14.18
CA ALA A 224 -9.77 -4.58 -13.84
C ALA A 224 -9.25 -3.94 -12.54
N ALA A 225 -9.75 -2.74 -12.21
CA ALA A 225 -9.41 -2.03 -10.97
C ALA A 225 -9.88 -2.77 -9.69
N ASP A 226 -10.86 -3.67 -9.81
CA ASP A 226 -11.43 -4.41 -8.68
C ASP A 226 -10.82 -5.81 -8.53
N ASN A 227 -9.91 -6.22 -9.43
CA ASN A 227 -9.40 -7.58 -9.51
C ASN A 227 -8.74 -8.06 -8.22
N ASP A 228 -7.99 -7.20 -7.53
CA ASP A 228 -7.34 -7.57 -6.27
C ASP A 228 -8.35 -7.83 -5.16
N ARG A 229 -9.36 -6.96 -5.01
CA ARG A 229 -10.44 -7.10 -4.02
C ARG A 229 -11.28 -8.34 -4.30
N ILE A 230 -11.65 -8.55 -5.56
CA ILE A 230 -12.40 -9.73 -5.99
C ILE A 230 -11.58 -11.01 -5.74
N SER A 231 -10.30 -11.03 -6.11
CA SER A 231 -9.44 -12.20 -5.94
C SER A 231 -9.25 -12.56 -4.46
N ALA A 232 -9.04 -11.55 -3.59
CA ALA A 232 -8.91 -11.77 -2.15
C ALA A 232 -10.23 -12.29 -1.53
N SER A 233 -11.36 -11.73 -1.96
CA SER A 233 -12.69 -12.17 -1.51
C SER A 233 -13.00 -13.60 -1.94
N VAL A 234 -12.70 -13.95 -3.19
CA VAL A 234 -12.86 -15.31 -3.73
C VAL A 234 -11.93 -16.31 -3.04
N TYR A 235 -10.70 -15.92 -2.74
CA TYR A 235 -9.79 -16.72 -1.93
C TYR A 235 -10.39 -17.00 -0.54
N SER A 236 -10.92 -15.97 0.12
CA SER A 236 -11.59 -16.12 1.42
C SER A 236 -12.78 -17.08 1.36
N LEU A 237 -13.61 -16.98 0.32
CA LEU A 237 -14.71 -17.89 0.05
C LEU A 237 -14.24 -19.34 -0.17
N ALA A 238 -13.17 -19.53 -0.94
CA ALA A 238 -12.59 -20.83 -1.22
C ALA A 238 -12.12 -21.51 0.08
N LYS A 239 -11.39 -20.80 0.94
CA LYS A 239 -10.93 -21.34 2.23
C LYS A 239 -12.10 -21.63 3.18
N GLN A 240 -13.11 -20.76 3.22
CA GLN A 240 -14.32 -20.98 4.03
C GLN A 240 -15.08 -22.26 3.65
N ASN A 241 -15.00 -22.67 2.38
CA ASN A 241 -15.68 -23.84 1.84
C ASN A 241 -14.73 -25.03 1.58
N ASN A 242 -13.54 -25.02 2.18
CA ASN A 242 -12.54 -26.10 2.10
C ASN A 242 -12.07 -26.45 0.69
N PHE A 243 -12.02 -25.46 -0.21
CA PHE A 243 -11.43 -25.64 -1.53
C PHE A 243 -9.90 -25.73 -1.41
N SER A 244 -9.31 -26.69 -2.12
CA SER A 244 -7.87 -26.82 -2.30
C SER A 244 -7.39 -26.29 -3.66
N SER A 245 -8.30 -26.09 -4.61
CA SER A 245 -8.08 -25.49 -5.94
C SER A 245 -9.37 -24.82 -6.42
N VAL A 246 -9.29 -23.87 -7.34
CA VAL A 246 -10.47 -23.25 -7.98
C VAL A 246 -10.37 -23.51 -9.48
N ASP A 247 -11.01 -24.59 -9.93
CA ASP A 247 -10.94 -25.06 -11.31
C ASP A 247 -11.75 -24.18 -12.28
N GLU A 248 -12.84 -23.58 -11.80
CA GLU A 248 -13.66 -22.66 -12.59
C GLU A 248 -14.13 -21.48 -11.75
N ILE A 249 -14.18 -20.29 -12.38
CA ILE A 249 -14.85 -19.11 -11.85
C ILE A 249 -15.82 -18.63 -12.92
N ALA A 250 -17.10 -18.47 -12.55
CA ALA A 250 -18.14 -18.02 -13.46
C ALA A 250 -19.00 -16.93 -12.82
N LEU A 251 -19.56 -16.06 -13.66
CA LEU A 251 -20.55 -15.07 -13.25
C LEU A 251 -21.97 -15.64 -13.42
N SER A 252 -22.91 -15.21 -12.58
CA SER A 252 -24.32 -15.56 -12.75
C SER A 252 -24.82 -15.14 -14.13
N GLN A 253 -25.63 -16.00 -14.74
CA GLN A 253 -26.42 -15.65 -15.92
C GLN A 253 -27.74 -15.01 -15.50
N GLN A 254 -28.36 -14.25 -16.41
CA GLN A 254 -29.67 -13.68 -16.17
C GLN A 254 -30.72 -14.80 -16.01
N THR A 255 -31.44 -14.78 -14.89
CA THR A 255 -32.59 -15.64 -14.61
C THR A 255 -33.75 -14.79 -14.06
N SER A 256 -34.88 -15.42 -13.73
CA SER A 256 -35.96 -14.76 -12.99
C SER A 256 -35.58 -14.43 -11.55
N ALA A 257 -34.53 -15.06 -11.00
CA ALA A 257 -34.12 -14.94 -9.60
C ALA A 257 -32.81 -14.17 -9.39
N ALA A 258 -32.04 -13.89 -10.46
CA ALA A 258 -30.76 -13.18 -10.39
C ALA A 258 -30.41 -12.48 -11.71
N ALA A 259 -29.75 -11.34 -11.61
CA ALA A 259 -29.20 -10.62 -12.76
C ALA A 259 -27.90 -11.25 -13.29
N ALA A 260 -27.60 -11.00 -14.56
CA ALA A 260 -26.28 -11.33 -15.11
C ALA A 260 -25.17 -10.59 -14.34
N GLY A 261 -24.12 -11.31 -13.92
CA GLY A 261 -23.01 -10.73 -13.16
C GLY A 261 -23.27 -10.44 -11.69
N GLU A 262 -24.47 -10.72 -11.17
CA GLU A 262 -24.83 -10.46 -9.76
C GLU A 262 -24.01 -11.29 -8.76
N LYS A 263 -23.64 -12.52 -9.13
CA LYS A 263 -22.89 -13.45 -8.27
C LYS A 263 -21.65 -14.00 -8.97
N ILE A 264 -20.62 -14.26 -8.19
CA ILE A 264 -19.43 -15.03 -8.58
C ILE A 264 -19.58 -16.44 -8.01
N PHE A 265 -19.41 -17.45 -8.85
CA PHE A 265 -19.38 -18.87 -8.49
C PHE A 265 -17.96 -19.41 -8.63
N ILE A 266 -17.56 -20.25 -7.68
CA ILE A 266 -16.34 -21.05 -7.76
C ILE A 266 -16.67 -22.54 -7.74
N LEU A 267 -15.92 -23.30 -8.54
CA LEU A 267 -16.06 -24.76 -8.68
C LEU A 267 -14.70 -25.43 -8.51
N GLN A 268 -14.70 -26.56 -7.79
CA GLN A 268 -13.59 -27.51 -7.77
C GLN A 268 -14.08 -28.88 -8.24
N GLY A 269 -13.43 -29.44 -9.26
CA GLY A 269 -13.83 -30.64 -9.99
C GLY A 269 -14.63 -30.35 -11.27
N ALA A 270 -15.02 -31.42 -11.96
CA ALA A 270 -15.79 -31.33 -13.20
C ALA A 270 -17.23 -30.83 -12.93
N SER A 271 -17.77 -30.01 -13.83
CA SER A 271 -19.08 -29.36 -13.65
C SER A 271 -20.25 -30.33 -13.66
N ASP A 272 -20.09 -31.51 -14.27
CA ASP A 272 -21.04 -32.62 -14.30
C ASP A 272 -20.87 -33.61 -13.13
N ASN A 273 -19.83 -33.44 -12.30
CA ASN A 273 -19.62 -34.27 -11.13
C ASN A 273 -20.49 -33.77 -9.96
N PRO A 274 -21.39 -34.61 -9.39
CA PRO A 274 -22.20 -34.23 -8.23
C PRO A 274 -21.36 -34.03 -6.96
N ALA A 275 -20.16 -34.63 -6.87
CA ALA A 275 -19.24 -34.44 -5.75
C ALA A 275 -18.37 -33.18 -5.88
N ALA A 276 -18.51 -32.40 -6.97
CA ALA A 276 -17.76 -31.15 -7.14
C ALA A 276 -18.16 -30.12 -6.08
N LEU A 277 -17.17 -29.46 -5.47
CA LEU A 277 -17.41 -28.39 -4.51
C LEU A 277 -17.85 -27.14 -5.26
N ARG A 278 -18.92 -26.51 -4.78
CA ARG A 278 -19.47 -25.28 -5.34
C ARG A 278 -19.69 -24.28 -4.21
N ALA A 279 -19.24 -23.05 -4.41
CA ALA A 279 -19.53 -21.94 -3.53
C ALA A 279 -19.81 -20.69 -4.36
N TYR A 280 -20.49 -19.71 -3.78
CA TYR A 280 -20.74 -18.45 -4.45
C TYR A 280 -20.72 -17.28 -3.48
N MET A 281 -20.54 -16.08 -4.01
CA MET A 281 -20.75 -14.84 -3.28
C MET A 281 -21.30 -13.73 -4.20
N PRO A 282 -21.98 -12.71 -3.66
CA PRO A 282 -22.38 -11.53 -4.42
C PRO A 282 -21.16 -10.81 -4.99
N THR A 283 -21.19 -10.45 -6.28
CA THR A 283 -20.11 -9.70 -6.94
C THR A 283 -19.87 -8.36 -6.25
N LYS A 284 -20.95 -7.71 -5.81
CA LYS A 284 -20.87 -6.44 -5.06
C LYS A 284 -20.11 -6.58 -3.75
N GLU A 285 -20.32 -7.67 -3.02
CA GLU A 285 -19.59 -7.95 -1.78
C GLU A 285 -18.10 -8.15 -2.08
N ALA A 286 -17.77 -8.90 -3.13
CA ALA A 286 -16.39 -9.15 -3.55
C ALA A 286 -15.64 -7.86 -3.96
N ILE A 287 -16.34 -6.91 -4.58
CA ILE A 287 -15.76 -5.60 -4.95
C ILE A 287 -15.62 -4.70 -3.71
N GLN A 288 -16.58 -4.72 -2.79
CA GLN A 288 -16.61 -3.80 -1.65
C GLN A 288 -15.71 -4.23 -0.49
N THR A 289 -15.33 -5.50 -0.40
CA THR A 289 -14.49 -6.00 0.69
C THR A 289 -13.01 -5.63 0.45
N PRO A 290 -12.36 -4.91 1.38
CA PRO A 290 -10.92 -4.66 1.32
C PRO A 290 -10.12 -5.98 1.30
N VAL A 291 -8.93 -5.94 0.68
CA VAL A 291 -8.05 -7.11 0.54
C VAL A 291 -7.63 -7.63 1.92
N GLU A 292 -7.25 -6.71 2.80
CA GLU A 292 -6.77 -6.98 4.16
C GLU A 292 -7.84 -7.73 4.97
N GLN A 293 -9.09 -7.25 4.89
CA GLN A 293 -10.22 -7.85 5.58
C GLN A 293 -10.51 -9.28 5.10
N SER A 294 -10.33 -9.56 3.81
CA SER A 294 -10.51 -10.91 3.26
C SER A 294 -9.45 -11.89 3.79
N PHE A 295 -8.20 -11.44 3.93
CA PHE A 295 -7.10 -12.24 4.46
C PHE A 295 -7.21 -12.47 5.97
N GLU A 296 -7.61 -11.44 6.73
CA GLU A 296 -7.91 -11.59 8.17
C GLU A 296 -9.00 -12.64 8.42
N LYS A 297 -10.04 -12.68 7.59
CA LYS A 297 -11.10 -13.70 7.66
C LYS A 297 -10.55 -15.12 7.47
N VAL A 298 -9.57 -15.32 6.58
CA VAL A 298 -8.93 -16.65 6.41
C VAL A 298 -8.05 -17.00 7.60
N GLN A 299 -7.30 -16.03 8.13
CA GLN A 299 -6.44 -16.23 9.29
C GLN A 299 -7.25 -16.68 10.52
N THR A 300 -8.42 -16.07 10.74
CA THR A 300 -9.30 -16.44 11.85
C THR A 300 -9.87 -17.85 11.68
N LEU A 301 -10.29 -18.24 10.46
CA LEU A 301 -10.78 -19.60 10.16
C LEU A 301 -9.74 -20.68 10.48
N GLN A 302 -8.47 -20.48 10.09
CA GLN A 302 -7.40 -21.46 10.31
C GLN A 302 -6.98 -21.57 11.80
N SER A 303 -7.05 -20.45 12.53
CA SER A 303 -6.72 -20.40 13.96
C SER A 303 -7.79 -21.11 14.82
N SER A 304 -9.06 -21.04 14.42
CA SER A 304 -10.14 -21.76 15.11
C SER A 304 -10.10 -23.27 14.88
N GLY A 305 -9.79 -23.74 13.67
CA GLY A 305 -9.71 -25.17 13.35
C GLY A 305 -8.60 -25.90 14.12
N SER A 306 -7.43 -25.27 14.21
CA SER A 306 -6.26 -25.85 14.90
C SER A 306 -6.40 -25.89 16.43
N ALA A 307 -7.15 -24.96 17.04
CA ALA A 307 -7.51 -25.02 18.46
C ALA A 307 -8.49 -26.19 18.77
N GLN A 308 -9.42 -26.45 17.85
CA GLN A 308 -10.43 -27.51 18.00
C GLN A 308 -9.83 -28.91 17.80
N GLU A 309 -8.89 -29.06 16.86
CA GLU A 309 -8.12 -30.29 16.66
C GLU A 309 -7.19 -30.60 17.85
N ARG A 310 -6.53 -29.59 18.43
CA ARG A 310 -5.75 -29.78 19.68
C ARG A 310 -6.61 -30.24 20.84
N ALA A 311 -7.81 -29.66 21.02
CA ALA A 311 -8.72 -30.07 22.08
C ALA A 311 -9.23 -31.52 21.90
N GLN A 312 -9.43 -31.97 20.66
CA GLN A 312 -9.82 -33.36 20.35
C GLN A 312 -8.67 -34.38 20.48
N GLN A 313 -7.44 -34.01 20.13
CA GLN A 313 -6.26 -34.88 20.33
C GLN A 313 -5.89 -35.05 21.81
N GLN A 314 -6.13 -34.03 22.63
CA GLN A 314 -5.87 -34.08 24.07
C GLN A 314 -6.93 -34.88 24.83
N SER A 315 -8.18 -34.90 24.34
CA SER A 315 -9.26 -35.72 24.92
C SER A 315 -9.20 -37.19 24.48
N SER A 316 -8.66 -37.50 23.30
CA SER A 316 -8.45 -38.89 22.85
C SER A 316 -7.26 -39.60 23.54
N HIS A 317 -6.30 -38.86 24.10
CA HIS A 317 -5.22 -39.43 24.93
C HIS A 317 -5.61 -39.74 26.39
N GLN A 318 -6.78 -39.30 26.87
CA GLN A 318 -7.24 -39.58 28.24
C GLN A 318 -8.15 -40.80 28.37
N ILE A 319 -8.69 -41.32 27.27
CA ILE A 319 -9.60 -42.47 27.30
C ILE A 319 -8.87 -43.81 27.58
N PRO A 320 -7.63 -44.07 27.14
CA PRO A 320 -6.98 -45.36 27.40
C PRO A 320 -6.56 -45.61 28.87
N GLU A 321 -6.29 -44.55 29.66
CA GLU A 321 -5.77 -44.72 31.03
C GLU A 321 -6.85 -45.03 32.09
N GLN A 322 -8.12 -44.68 31.86
CA GLN A 322 -9.21 -44.98 32.79
C GLN A 322 -9.74 -46.42 32.64
N GLU A 323 -9.73 -47.01 31.43
CA GLU A 323 -10.14 -48.41 31.24
C GLU A 323 -9.10 -49.43 31.74
N ALA A 324 -7.80 -49.06 31.76
CA ALA A 324 -6.74 -49.93 32.26
C ALA A 324 -6.70 -50.04 33.81
N ARG A 325 -7.24 -49.04 34.54
CA ARG A 325 -7.26 -49.06 36.02
C ARG A 325 -8.48 -49.74 36.63
N GLN A 326 -9.53 -50.02 35.87
CA GLN A 326 -10.73 -50.72 36.37
C GLN A 326 -10.67 -52.25 36.23
N ARG A 327 -9.71 -52.81 35.47
CA ARG A 327 -9.57 -54.27 35.31
C ARG A 327 -8.68 -54.96 36.37
N THR A 328 -8.06 -54.24 37.29
CA THR A 328 -7.07 -54.83 38.23
C THR A 328 -7.62 -55.15 39.62
N THR A 329 -8.92 -55.04 39.87
CA THR A 329 -9.51 -55.43 41.16
C THR A 329 -10.53 -56.54 40.99
N VAL A 330 -10.04 -57.76 40.78
CA VAL A 330 -10.80 -58.98 41.08
C VAL A 330 -10.00 -59.76 42.12
N PRO A 331 -10.45 -59.85 43.39
CA PRO A 331 -9.76 -60.66 44.38
C PRO A 331 -10.10 -62.13 44.13
N SER A 332 -9.11 -63.02 44.22
CA SER A 332 -9.38 -64.46 44.26
C SER A 332 -8.45 -65.12 45.27
N LEU A 333 -9.12 -65.51 46.37
CA LEU A 333 -8.91 -66.61 47.32
C LEU A 333 -7.54 -66.82 47.96
#